data_AF-A0A0X3NFX6-F1
#
_entry.id   AF-A0A0X3NFX6-F1
#
_cell.length_a   1.000
_cell.length_b   1.000
_cell.length_c   1.000
_cell.angle_alpha   90.00
_cell.angle_beta   90.00
_cell.angle_gamma   90.00
#
_symmetry.space_group_name_H-M   'P 1'
#
loop_
_entity.id
_entity.type
_entity.pdbx_description
1 polymer ?
#
loop_
_entity_poly.entity_id
_entity_poly.type
_entity_poly.pdbx_seq_one_letter_code
_entity_poly.pdbx_strand_id
1 'polypeptide(L)'
;MSFLIWLIYVCFASAETEFNVYSVNVRKATDFEFVAVVSALSAAPHNTMWASGTSDNPCEAPWPCIQFYPSKRSVQISGKLRNGYAAITFLPENPDLATIAVVLVEGNVWVPDLPNVQCKKSIDLNHVHSDKLILVFDEDIKDIILNGEIQPFFDGENKFVLKLLRPYEPNRNWQRKLMRVTGKMDNTIQTFTLAVGLGRDATYNFLPSEEATMPTIFLKLLEWPKRSNG
;
A
#
# COMPACT_ATOMS: atom_id res chain seq x y z
N MET A 1 -69.90 15.45 4.10
CA MET A 1 -68.51 15.92 3.94
C MET A 1 -67.61 14.87 4.54
N SER A 2 -66.85 14.13 3.72
CA SER A 2 -65.98 13.03 4.17
C SER A 2 -64.53 13.50 4.02
N PHE A 3 -63.80 13.61 5.14
CA PHE A 3 -62.39 13.99 5.13
C PHE A 3 -61.53 12.72 4.98
N LEU A 4 -60.89 12.57 3.82
CA LEU A 4 -59.78 11.63 3.64
C LEU A 4 -58.56 12.13 4.42
N ILE A 5 -58.13 11.38 5.42
CA ILE A 5 -56.80 11.56 6.02
C ILE A 5 -55.81 10.76 5.18
N TRP A 6 -55.01 11.46 4.38
CA TRP A 6 -53.84 10.89 3.71
C TRP A 6 -52.75 10.66 4.76
N LEU A 7 -52.56 9.40 5.14
CA LEU A 7 -51.36 8.94 5.85
C LEU A 7 -50.18 9.00 4.87
N ILE A 8 -49.40 10.08 4.94
CA ILE A 8 -48.10 10.16 4.26
C ILE A 8 -47.16 9.23 5.02
N TYR A 9 -46.94 8.04 4.47
CA TYR A 9 -45.85 7.15 4.87
C TYR A 9 -44.54 7.82 4.47
N VAL A 10 -43.92 8.53 5.41
CA VAL A 10 -42.53 8.97 5.26
C VAL A 10 -41.67 7.73 5.45
N CYS A 11 -41.30 7.09 4.34
CA CYS A 11 -40.22 6.11 4.35
C CYS A 11 -38.94 6.84 4.77
N PHE A 12 -38.52 6.68 6.03
CA PHE A 12 -37.15 6.92 6.40
C PHE A 12 -36.32 5.87 5.64
N ALA A 13 -35.76 6.27 4.50
CA ALA A 13 -34.60 5.60 3.95
C ALA A 13 -33.49 5.77 4.99
N SER A 14 -33.36 4.79 5.89
CA SER A 14 -32.18 4.60 6.70
C SER A 14 -31.04 4.35 5.71
N ALA A 15 -30.34 5.42 5.34
CA ALA A 15 -29.06 5.30 4.67
C ALA A 15 -28.19 4.43 5.58
N GLU A 16 -27.85 3.24 5.13
CA GLU A 16 -26.87 2.39 5.78
C GLU A 16 -25.61 3.23 5.95
N THR A 17 -25.32 3.64 7.18
CA THR A 17 -24.02 4.23 7.51
C THR A 17 -23.02 3.09 7.37
N GLU A 18 -22.39 2.97 6.20
CA GLU A 18 -21.20 2.13 6.03
C GLU A 18 -20.15 2.60 7.04
N PHE A 19 -20.08 1.94 8.19
CA PHE A 19 -19.00 2.12 9.12
C PHE A 19 -17.74 1.52 8.49
N ASN A 20 -16.80 2.36 8.05
CA ASN A 20 -15.50 1.94 7.52
C ASN A 20 -14.60 1.44 8.67
N VAL A 21 -14.96 0.29 9.25
CA VAL A 21 -14.22 -0.32 10.36
C VAL A 21 -13.48 -1.55 9.83
N TYR A 22 -12.16 -1.52 9.92
CA TYR A 22 -11.27 -2.59 9.53
C TYR A 22 -10.69 -3.26 10.77
N SER A 23 -10.93 -4.55 10.94
CA SER A 23 -10.35 -5.33 12.04
C SER A 23 -9.24 -6.25 11.52
N VAL A 24 -8.09 -6.21 12.20
CA VAL A 24 -6.89 -6.99 11.87
C VAL A 24 -6.52 -7.79 13.10
N ASN A 25 -6.52 -9.12 13.01
CA ASN A 25 -5.99 -9.97 14.07
C ASN A 25 -4.46 -9.92 14.04
N VAL A 26 -3.85 -9.66 15.19
CA VAL A 26 -2.39 -9.54 15.36
C VAL A 26 -1.95 -10.49 16.45
N ARG A 27 -0.86 -11.19 16.22
CA ARG A 27 -0.35 -12.17 17.19
C ARG A 27 0.07 -11.46 18.48
N LYS A 28 -0.27 -12.04 19.63
CA LYS A 28 0.15 -11.50 20.93
C LYS A 28 1.65 -11.63 21.16
N ALA A 29 2.17 -10.73 21.99
CA ALA A 29 3.58 -10.62 22.35
C ALA A 29 4.53 -10.53 21.14
N THR A 30 4.04 -10.02 20.01
CA THR A 30 4.85 -9.82 18.80
C THR A 30 4.80 -8.38 18.33
N ASP A 31 5.94 -7.94 17.81
CA ASP A 31 6.05 -6.76 17.00
C ASP A 31 5.26 -6.96 15.70
N PHE A 32 4.55 -5.93 15.27
CA PHE A 32 3.75 -6.00 14.06
C PHE A 32 4.06 -4.85 13.12
N GLU A 33 3.92 -5.18 11.84
CA GLU A 33 3.83 -4.21 10.77
C GLU A 33 2.58 -4.51 9.95
N PHE A 34 1.89 -3.45 9.56
CA PHE A 34 0.70 -3.53 8.76
C PHE A 34 0.75 -2.47 7.67
N VAL A 35 0.39 -2.84 6.44
CA VAL A 35 0.27 -1.91 5.33
C VAL A 35 -1.09 -1.99 4.69
N ALA A 36 -1.69 -0.82 4.51
CA ALA A 36 -2.95 -0.63 3.81
C ALA A 36 -2.82 0.46 2.73
N VAL A 37 -3.66 0.31 1.71
CA VAL A 37 -3.91 1.35 0.72
C VAL A 37 -5.07 2.19 1.24
N VAL A 38 -4.84 3.48 1.41
CA VAL A 38 -5.82 4.43 1.97
C VAL A 38 -6.04 5.59 1.01
N SER A 39 -7.06 6.42 1.26
CA SER A 39 -7.26 7.66 0.50
C SER A 39 -6.02 8.57 0.61
N ALA A 40 -5.63 9.24 -0.47
CA ALA A 40 -4.56 10.23 -0.44
C ALA A 40 -4.82 11.36 0.57
N LEU A 41 -6.10 11.67 0.83
CA LEU A 41 -6.54 12.67 1.81
C LEU A 41 -6.45 12.20 3.27
N SER A 42 -6.15 10.92 3.51
CA SER A 42 -6.13 10.37 4.88
C SER A 42 -5.06 11.07 5.71
N ALA A 43 -5.38 11.48 6.92
CA ALA A 43 -4.39 12.01 7.87
C ALA A 43 -4.29 11.12 9.10
N ALA A 44 -3.10 11.07 9.69
CA ALA A 44 -2.93 10.44 11.00
C ALA A 44 -3.76 11.23 12.02
N PRO A 45 -4.39 10.56 12.98
CA PRO A 45 -5.19 11.24 13.97
C PRO A 45 -4.31 12.12 14.87
N HIS A 46 -4.81 13.33 15.15
CA HIS A 46 -4.19 14.24 16.11
C HIS A 46 -4.41 13.75 17.54
N ASN A 47 -3.46 14.03 18.44
CA ASN A 47 -3.55 13.73 19.88
C ASN A 47 -3.81 12.25 20.21
N THR A 48 -3.07 11.34 19.57
CA THR A 48 -3.15 9.90 19.86
C THR A 48 -1.80 9.38 20.34
N MET A 49 -1.80 8.16 20.88
CA MET A 49 -0.57 7.43 21.20
C MET A 49 0.27 7.05 19.97
N TRP A 50 -0.26 7.24 18.75
CA TRP A 50 0.41 6.88 17.51
C TRP A 50 1.32 8.02 17.05
N ALA A 51 2.62 7.74 17.03
CA ALA A 51 3.58 8.65 16.41
C ALA A 51 3.35 8.75 14.89
N SER A 52 3.80 9.84 14.29
CA SER A 52 3.82 10.01 12.84
C SER A 52 5.25 9.83 12.32
N GLY A 53 5.48 8.83 11.48
CA GLY A 53 6.78 8.58 10.88
C GLY A 53 7.06 9.46 9.67
N THR A 54 8.34 9.74 9.42
CA THR A 54 8.83 10.51 8.26
C THR A 54 9.92 9.74 7.52
N SER A 55 10.45 10.28 6.42
CA SER A 55 11.63 9.72 5.76
C SER A 55 12.85 9.68 6.69
N ASP A 56 13.02 10.72 7.49
CA ASP A 56 14.20 10.93 8.35
C ASP A 56 14.07 10.14 9.66
N ASN A 57 12.83 9.94 10.12
CA ASN A 57 12.49 9.17 11.31
C ASN A 57 11.39 8.15 10.94
N PRO A 58 11.75 7.05 10.26
CA PRO A 58 10.79 6.06 9.80
C PRO A 58 10.15 5.33 10.98
N CYS A 59 8.90 4.89 10.79
CA CYS A 59 8.25 4.02 11.76
C CYS A 59 8.99 2.68 11.88
N GLU A 60 9.16 2.20 13.10
CA GLU A 60 9.80 0.92 13.41
C GLU A 60 9.08 0.29 14.60
N ALA A 61 8.76 -1.00 14.49
CA ALA A 61 8.26 -1.75 15.63
C ALA A 61 9.38 -1.86 16.69
N PRO A 62 9.09 -1.86 18.00
CA PRO A 62 7.78 -2.06 18.63
C PRO A 62 6.93 -0.81 18.80
N TRP A 63 7.37 0.37 18.33
CA TRP A 63 6.72 1.64 18.66
C TRP A 63 5.43 1.86 17.84
N PRO A 64 4.30 2.22 18.49
CA PRO A 64 3.06 2.59 17.79
C PRO A 64 3.29 3.80 16.90
N CYS A 65 3.31 3.58 15.59
CA CYS A 65 3.65 4.63 14.63
C CYS A 65 2.90 4.43 13.31
N ILE A 66 2.45 5.53 12.71
CA ILE A 66 1.77 5.58 11.40
C ILE A 66 2.65 6.39 10.46
N GLN A 67 2.99 5.83 9.31
CA GLN A 67 3.74 6.50 8.25
C GLN A 67 3.00 6.40 6.93
N PHE A 68 2.87 7.52 6.23
CA PHE A 68 2.31 7.55 4.88
C PHE A 68 3.42 7.70 3.86
N TYR A 69 3.34 6.93 2.78
CA TYR A 69 4.21 7.08 1.63
C TYR A 69 3.51 7.85 0.51
N PRO A 70 4.19 8.82 -0.14
CA PRO A 70 3.57 9.63 -1.19
C PRO A 70 3.05 8.79 -2.35
N SER A 71 1.88 9.16 -2.88
CA SER A 71 1.17 8.42 -3.93
C SER A 71 1.99 8.25 -5.22
N LYS A 72 2.69 9.30 -5.63
CA LYS A 72 3.52 9.34 -6.83
C LYS A 72 4.90 8.68 -6.65
N ARG A 73 5.30 8.38 -5.42
CA ARG A 73 6.64 7.86 -5.09
C ARG A 73 6.62 6.44 -4.54
N SER A 74 5.47 5.79 -4.52
CA SER A 74 5.36 4.47 -3.91
C SER A 74 4.56 3.51 -4.76
N VAL A 75 4.89 2.23 -4.67
CA VAL A 75 4.13 1.13 -5.25
C VAL A 75 4.12 -0.06 -4.30
N GLN A 76 3.08 -0.87 -4.38
CA GLN A 76 2.99 -2.13 -3.66
C GLN A 76 2.91 -3.28 -4.65
N ILE A 77 3.77 -4.28 -4.45
CA ILE A 77 3.79 -5.54 -5.18
C ILE A 77 3.28 -6.63 -4.24
N SER A 78 2.41 -7.49 -4.73
CA SER A 78 1.83 -8.59 -3.94
C SER A 78 1.45 -9.77 -4.82
N GLY A 79 1.17 -10.92 -4.21
CA GLY A 79 0.94 -12.17 -4.94
C GLY A 79 2.23 -12.95 -5.12
N LYS A 80 2.22 -13.92 -6.05
CA LYS A 80 3.35 -14.83 -6.27
C LYS A 80 3.80 -14.78 -7.72
N LEU A 81 5.11 -14.79 -7.91
CA LEU A 81 5.68 -15.05 -9.22
C LEU A 81 5.38 -16.52 -9.55
N ARG A 82 4.83 -16.79 -10.73
CA ARG A 82 4.47 -18.16 -11.10
C ARG A 82 5.65 -18.92 -11.69
N ASN A 83 6.35 -18.28 -12.63
CA ASN A 83 7.50 -18.82 -13.35
C ASN A 83 8.31 -17.65 -13.94
N GLY A 84 9.59 -17.88 -14.20
CA GLY A 84 10.41 -16.95 -14.97
C GLY A 84 10.73 -15.66 -14.21
N TYR A 85 10.38 -14.51 -14.79
CA TYR A 85 10.71 -13.20 -14.25
C TYR A 85 9.50 -12.26 -14.33
N ALA A 86 9.51 -11.27 -13.45
CA ALA A 86 8.71 -10.06 -13.61
C ALA A 86 9.65 -8.85 -13.59
N ALA A 87 9.35 -7.84 -14.39
CA ALA A 87 10.11 -6.60 -14.39
C ALA A 87 9.18 -5.41 -14.42
N ILE A 88 9.55 -4.38 -13.64
CA ILE A 88 8.83 -3.13 -13.54
C ILE A 88 9.81 -2.03 -13.92
N THR A 89 9.56 -1.39 -15.05
CA THR A 89 10.33 -0.24 -15.50
C THR A 89 9.66 1.03 -15.02
N PHE A 90 10.37 1.84 -14.23
CA PHE A 90 9.92 3.10 -13.69
C PHE A 90 10.54 4.25 -14.47
N LEU A 91 9.68 5.14 -14.97
CA LEU A 91 10.09 6.36 -15.66
C LEU A 91 9.98 7.53 -14.67
N PRO A 92 11.05 8.34 -14.49
CA PRO A 92 11.00 9.48 -13.59
C PRO A 92 10.19 10.63 -14.19
N GLU A 93 9.59 11.45 -13.31
CA GLU A 93 9.03 12.74 -13.70
C GLU A 93 10.13 13.76 -14.00
N ASN A 94 11.24 13.73 -13.25
CA ASN A 94 12.42 14.52 -13.55
C ASN A 94 13.19 13.92 -14.74
N PRO A 95 13.34 14.64 -15.87
CA PRO A 95 14.01 14.14 -17.06
C PRO A 95 15.53 13.96 -16.89
N ASP A 96 16.17 14.50 -15.86
CA ASP A 96 17.61 14.31 -15.62
C ASP A 96 17.94 12.98 -14.93
N LEU A 97 16.90 12.27 -14.48
CA LEU A 97 17.01 10.99 -13.81
C LEU A 97 16.92 9.82 -14.80
N ALA A 98 17.52 8.70 -14.42
CA ALA A 98 17.67 7.56 -15.29
C ALA A 98 16.45 6.63 -15.26
N THR A 99 16.02 6.07 -16.38
CA THR A 99 14.97 5.04 -16.36
C THR A 99 15.48 3.80 -15.63
N ILE A 100 14.76 3.32 -14.60
CA ILE A 100 15.17 2.14 -13.84
C ILE A 100 14.25 0.96 -14.08
N ALA A 101 14.79 -0.24 -14.15
CA ALA A 101 14.03 -1.48 -14.06
C ALA A 101 14.31 -2.20 -12.74
N VAL A 102 13.25 -2.52 -12.02
CA VAL A 102 13.31 -3.46 -10.90
C VAL A 102 12.85 -4.81 -11.40
N VAL A 103 13.73 -5.79 -11.35
CA VAL A 103 13.48 -7.15 -11.81
C VAL A 103 13.31 -8.07 -10.61
N LEU A 104 12.19 -8.77 -10.59
CA LEU A 104 11.78 -9.72 -9.58
C LEU A 104 12.02 -11.12 -10.15
N VAL A 105 12.85 -11.90 -9.47
CA VAL A 105 13.24 -13.26 -9.89
C VAL A 105 13.13 -14.22 -8.73
N GLU A 106 12.91 -15.50 -9.03
CA GLU A 106 13.09 -16.60 -8.07
C GLU A 106 14.36 -17.37 -8.47
N GLY A 107 15.47 -17.09 -7.80
CA GLY A 107 16.77 -17.70 -8.10
C GLY A 107 17.41 -17.22 -9.41
N ASN A 108 18.23 -18.07 -10.02
CA ASN A 108 19.01 -17.72 -11.23
C ASN A 108 18.18 -17.91 -12.50
N VAL A 109 17.36 -16.92 -12.82
CA VAL A 109 16.55 -16.88 -14.05
C VAL A 109 17.19 -15.93 -15.07
N TRP A 110 17.21 -16.35 -16.35
CA TRP A 110 17.59 -15.46 -17.44
C TRP A 110 16.51 -14.40 -17.68
N VAL A 111 16.91 -13.14 -17.69
CA VAL A 111 16.02 -11.99 -17.89
C VAL A 111 16.42 -11.32 -19.20
N PRO A 112 15.51 -11.15 -20.16
CA PRO A 112 15.81 -10.49 -21.42
C PRO A 112 16.22 -9.03 -21.22
N ASP A 113 16.87 -8.45 -22.23
CA ASP A 113 17.16 -7.02 -22.24
C ASP A 113 15.85 -6.23 -22.26
N LEU A 114 15.73 -5.29 -21.31
CA LEU A 114 14.56 -4.44 -21.18
C LEU A 114 14.79 -3.15 -21.97
N PRO A 115 13.87 -2.75 -22.85
CA PRO A 115 14.05 -1.59 -23.72
C PRO A 115 14.12 -0.29 -22.90
N ASN A 116 15.00 0.62 -23.30
CA ASN A 116 15.10 1.98 -22.73
C ASN A 116 15.38 2.02 -21.22
N VAL A 117 16.05 1.00 -20.68
CA VAL A 117 16.46 0.94 -19.27
C VAL A 117 17.92 1.36 -19.14
N GLN A 118 18.18 2.31 -18.25
CA GLN A 118 19.53 2.81 -17.96
C GLN A 118 20.11 2.19 -16.68
N CYS A 119 19.26 1.76 -15.75
CA CYS A 119 19.68 1.08 -14.52
C CYS A 119 18.81 -0.14 -14.25
N LYS A 120 19.41 -1.28 -13.94
CA LYS A 120 18.70 -2.51 -13.56
C LYS A 120 19.04 -2.88 -12.12
N LYS A 121 18.02 -3.09 -11.30
CA LYS A 121 18.12 -3.63 -9.94
C LYS A 121 17.35 -4.94 -9.85
N SER A 122 17.97 -5.98 -9.31
CA SER A 122 17.29 -7.27 -9.10
C SER A 122 16.86 -7.41 -7.63
N ILE A 123 15.72 -8.04 -7.42
CA ILE A 123 15.23 -8.48 -6.11
C ILE A 123 14.95 -9.97 -6.24
N ASP A 124 15.68 -10.78 -5.47
CA ASP A 124 15.45 -12.21 -5.38
C ASP A 124 14.31 -12.48 -4.39
N LEU A 125 13.19 -12.96 -4.90
CA LEU A 125 11.99 -13.26 -4.13
C LEU A 125 12.19 -14.46 -3.20
N ASN A 126 13.15 -15.36 -3.47
CA ASN A 126 13.48 -16.45 -2.54
C ASN A 126 14.06 -15.93 -1.22
N HIS A 127 14.73 -14.78 -1.26
CA HIS A 127 15.30 -14.12 -0.09
C HIS A 127 14.38 -13.08 0.53
N VAL A 128 13.27 -12.76 -0.15
CA VAL A 128 12.24 -11.84 0.35
C VAL A 128 11.00 -12.66 0.70
N HIS A 129 10.99 -13.21 1.93
CA HIS A 129 9.84 -13.92 2.47
C HIS A 129 8.74 -12.93 2.89
N SER A 130 8.12 -12.26 1.91
CA SER A 130 7.15 -11.19 2.14
C SER A 130 5.85 -11.42 1.39
N ASP A 131 4.72 -11.21 2.05
CA ASP A 131 3.40 -11.15 1.41
C ASP A 131 3.25 -9.90 0.53
N LYS A 132 3.94 -8.82 0.91
CA LYS A 132 3.92 -7.52 0.23
C LYS A 132 5.32 -6.92 0.11
N LEU A 133 5.71 -6.56 -1.10
CA LEU A 133 6.90 -5.79 -1.38
C LEU A 133 6.50 -4.34 -1.66
N ILE A 134 7.06 -3.38 -0.92
CA ILE A 134 6.79 -1.96 -1.09
C ILE A 134 8.07 -1.30 -1.57
N LEU A 135 7.96 -0.59 -2.68
CA LEU A 135 9.05 0.24 -3.20
C LEU A 135 8.66 1.69 -2.99
N VAL A 136 9.55 2.45 -2.35
CA VAL A 136 9.38 3.89 -2.14
C VAL A 136 10.59 4.59 -2.74
N PHE A 137 10.33 5.57 -3.57
CA PHE A 137 11.31 6.37 -4.28
C PHE A 137 11.48 7.70 -3.58
N ASP A 138 12.68 8.26 -3.64
CA ASP A 138 12.96 9.64 -3.26
C ASP A 138 12.31 10.65 -4.22
N GLU A 139 12.11 10.25 -5.49
CA GLU A 139 11.58 11.09 -6.58
C GLU A 139 10.26 10.58 -7.18
N ASP A 140 9.55 11.46 -7.88
CA ASP A 140 8.23 11.18 -8.46
C ASP A 140 8.29 10.23 -9.68
N ILE A 141 7.42 9.22 -9.68
CA ILE A 141 7.24 8.28 -10.78
C ILE A 141 6.25 8.87 -11.78
N LYS A 142 6.73 9.17 -12.98
CA LYS A 142 5.90 9.60 -14.12
C LYS A 142 5.07 8.45 -14.65
N ASP A 143 5.71 7.34 -14.97
CA ASP A 143 5.06 6.20 -15.59
C ASP A 143 5.72 4.87 -15.26
N ILE A 144 4.98 3.78 -15.52
CA ILE A 144 5.40 2.42 -15.23
C ILE A 144 5.10 1.52 -16.42
N ILE A 145 6.09 0.73 -16.82
CA ILE A 145 5.94 -0.32 -17.84
C ILE A 145 6.15 -1.67 -17.16
N LEU A 146 5.23 -2.61 -17.42
CA LEU A 146 5.25 -3.96 -16.87
C LEU A 146 5.71 -4.95 -17.93
N ASN A 147 6.62 -5.85 -17.55
CA ASN A 147 7.16 -6.90 -18.40
C ASN A 147 7.20 -8.23 -17.64
N GLY A 148 6.94 -9.34 -18.35
CA GLY A 148 6.95 -10.68 -17.75
C GLY A 148 5.71 -10.98 -16.91
N GLU A 149 5.86 -11.83 -15.90
CA GLU A 149 4.77 -12.39 -15.07
C GLU A 149 4.30 -11.41 -13.98
N ILE A 150 3.89 -10.21 -14.38
CA ILE A 150 3.30 -9.21 -13.48
C ILE A 150 2.18 -8.45 -14.17
N GLN A 151 1.11 -8.19 -13.41
CA GLN A 151 -0.07 -7.50 -13.89
C GLN A 151 -0.36 -6.24 -13.07
N PRO A 152 -1.03 -5.22 -13.63
CA PRO A 152 -1.56 -4.15 -12.81
C PRO A 152 -2.63 -4.70 -11.86
N PHE A 153 -2.71 -4.13 -10.66
CA PHE A 153 -3.73 -4.50 -9.69
C PHE A 153 -5.09 -3.89 -10.08
N PHE A 154 -6.13 -4.71 -10.12
CA PHE A 154 -7.52 -4.27 -10.20
C PHE A 154 -8.35 -4.81 -9.02
N ASP A 155 -9.31 -4.01 -8.57
CA ASP A 155 -10.20 -4.37 -7.47
C ASP A 155 -11.03 -5.63 -7.84
N GLY A 156 -11.02 -6.66 -6.99
CA GLY A 156 -11.82 -7.89 -7.16
C GLY A 156 -11.14 -9.05 -7.91
N GLU A 157 -9.88 -8.91 -8.30
CA GLU A 157 -9.19 -9.96 -9.07
C GLU A 157 -8.42 -10.99 -8.23
N ASN A 158 -8.09 -12.10 -8.89
CA ASN A 158 -7.46 -13.29 -8.32
C ASN A 158 -6.09 -13.04 -7.66
N LYS A 159 -5.81 -13.66 -6.50
CA LYS A 159 -4.60 -13.48 -5.69
C LYS A 159 -3.37 -14.30 -6.16
N PHE A 160 -3.55 -15.19 -7.13
CA PHE A 160 -2.52 -16.16 -7.55
C PHE A 160 -1.51 -15.65 -8.59
N VAL A 161 -1.49 -14.36 -8.90
CA VAL A 161 -0.57 -13.75 -9.86
C VAL A 161 0.11 -12.56 -9.18
N LEU A 162 1.36 -12.28 -9.55
CA LEU A 162 2.08 -11.11 -9.07
C LEU A 162 1.43 -9.84 -9.62
N LYS A 163 1.16 -8.89 -8.73
CA LYS A 163 0.43 -7.66 -9.05
C LYS A 163 1.15 -6.43 -8.55
N LEU A 164 1.14 -5.39 -9.39
CA LEU A 164 1.57 -4.05 -9.04
C LEU A 164 0.37 -3.15 -8.77
N LEU A 165 0.27 -2.66 -7.55
CA LEU A 165 -0.61 -1.56 -7.20
C LEU A 165 0.16 -0.24 -7.24
N ARG A 166 -0.31 0.67 -8.08
CA ARG A 166 0.15 2.07 -8.15
C ARG A 166 -0.88 2.94 -7.41
N PRO A 167 -0.51 3.58 -6.27
CA PRO A 167 -1.45 4.41 -5.52
C PRO A 167 -1.90 5.67 -6.28
N TYR A 168 -0.99 6.25 -7.07
CA TYR A 168 -1.32 7.35 -7.97
C TYR A 168 -1.72 6.86 -9.36
N GLU A 169 -2.97 7.13 -9.76
CA GLU A 169 -3.50 6.80 -11.09
C GLU A 169 -4.03 8.09 -11.73
N PRO A 170 -3.37 8.64 -12.79
CA PRO A 170 -3.73 9.95 -13.35
C PRO A 170 -5.20 10.10 -13.74
N ASN A 171 -5.82 9.02 -14.22
CA ASN A 171 -7.20 9.01 -14.72
C ASN A 171 -8.24 8.71 -13.63
N ARG A 172 -7.82 8.57 -12.37
CA ARG A 172 -8.70 8.22 -11.25
C ARG A 172 -9.14 9.48 -10.51
N ASN A 173 -10.44 9.63 -10.29
CA ASN A 173 -11.03 10.78 -9.57
C ASN A 173 -10.58 10.91 -8.10
N TRP A 174 -9.95 9.87 -7.56
CA TRP A 174 -9.67 9.68 -6.15
C TRP A 174 -8.35 8.93 -6.03
N GLN A 175 -7.34 9.66 -5.56
CA GLN A 175 -5.99 9.15 -5.41
C GLN A 175 -5.84 8.37 -4.11
N ARG A 176 -4.94 7.39 -4.13
CA ARG A 176 -4.63 6.54 -2.97
C ARG A 176 -3.21 6.81 -2.49
N LYS A 177 -2.89 6.40 -1.28
CA LYS A 177 -1.50 6.34 -0.77
C LYS A 177 -1.30 5.09 0.07
N LEU A 178 -0.06 4.72 0.32
CA LEU A 178 0.26 3.62 1.22
C LEU A 178 0.40 4.16 2.64
N MET A 179 -0.21 3.46 3.59
CA MET A 179 -0.04 3.66 5.01
C MET A 179 0.66 2.43 5.58
N ARG A 180 1.77 2.65 6.27
CA ARG A 180 2.43 1.65 7.13
C ARG A 180 2.14 1.98 8.58
N VAL A 181 1.81 0.96 9.35
CA VAL A 181 1.56 1.01 10.78
C VAL A 181 2.49 0.02 11.45
N THR A 182 3.22 0.47 12.47
CA THR A 182 4.08 -0.39 13.30
C THR A 182 3.61 -0.34 14.74
N GLY A 183 3.92 -1.38 15.50
CA GLY A 183 3.67 -1.42 16.93
C GLY A 183 4.05 -2.76 17.53
N LYS A 184 3.68 -2.97 18.79
CA LYS A 184 3.78 -4.25 19.48
C LYS A 184 2.41 -4.63 20.00
N MET A 185 1.96 -5.84 19.69
CA MET A 185 0.67 -6.33 20.15
C MET A 185 0.85 -7.11 21.44
N ASP A 186 0.25 -6.61 22.52
CA ASP A 186 0.17 -7.30 23.80
C ASP A 186 -1.24 -7.92 23.96
N ASN A 187 -1.94 -7.61 25.06
CA ASN A 187 -3.25 -8.17 25.39
C ASN A 187 -4.42 -7.22 25.15
N THR A 188 -4.15 -5.98 24.75
CA THR A 188 -5.17 -4.93 24.58
C THR A 188 -5.35 -4.58 23.12
N ILE A 189 -6.60 -4.32 22.72
CA ILE A 189 -6.93 -3.81 21.39
C ILE A 189 -6.24 -2.46 21.19
N GLN A 190 -5.58 -2.29 20.04
CA GLN A 190 -5.06 -1.00 19.62
C GLN A 190 -5.92 -0.47 18.48
N THR A 191 -6.28 0.81 18.55
CA THR A 191 -7.19 1.42 17.57
C THR A 191 -6.72 2.79 17.15
N PHE A 192 -7.01 3.15 15.91
CA PHE A 192 -6.94 4.52 15.42
C PHE A 192 -8.02 4.77 14.37
N THR A 193 -8.40 6.03 14.23
CA THR A 193 -9.33 6.48 13.20
C THR A 193 -8.61 7.46 12.28
N LEU A 194 -8.57 7.15 10.98
CA LEU A 194 -8.05 8.06 9.97
C LEU A 194 -9.14 9.05 9.61
N ALA A 195 -8.79 10.34 9.66
CA ALA A 195 -9.59 11.38 9.05
C ALA A 195 -9.50 11.21 7.53
N VAL A 196 -10.59 10.77 6.89
CA VAL A 196 -10.68 10.69 5.44
C VAL A 196 -11.52 11.89 5.02
N GLY A 197 -10.89 12.90 4.42
CA GLY A 197 -11.59 14.10 3.98
C GLY A 197 -12.89 13.74 3.27
N LEU A 198 -13.98 14.45 3.59
CA LEU A 198 -15.40 14.18 3.26
C LEU A 198 -16.20 13.38 4.32
N GLY A 199 -15.74 13.29 5.57
CA GLY A 199 -16.54 12.77 6.69
C GLY A 199 -16.77 11.26 6.67
N ARG A 200 -15.91 10.51 5.97
CA ARG A 200 -15.93 9.04 5.89
C ARG A 200 -14.74 8.45 6.63
N ASP A 201 -14.62 8.78 7.90
CA ASP A 201 -13.51 8.32 8.73
C ASP A 201 -13.39 6.80 8.73
N ALA A 202 -12.16 6.30 8.67
CA ALA A 202 -11.86 4.88 8.64
C ALA A 202 -11.19 4.46 9.94
N THR A 203 -11.82 3.55 10.68
CA THR A 203 -11.29 3.04 11.94
C THR A 203 -10.57 1.72 11.72
N TYR A 204 -9.36 1.60 12.25
CA TYR A 204 -8.56 0.39 12.22
C TYR A 204 -8.44 -0.16 13.64
N ASN A 205 -8.82 -1.42 13.83
CA ASN A 205 -8.74 -2.14 15.09
C ASN A 205 -7.75 -3.30 14.95
N PHE A 206 -6.69 -3.28 15.75
CA PHE A 206 -5.74 -4.39 15.87
C PHE A 206 -6.11 -5.21 17.09
N LEU A 207 -6.57 -6.43 16.84
CA LEU A 207 -7.13 -7.33 17.84
C LEU A 207 -6.06 -8.37 18.24
N PRO A 208 -5.72 -8.51 19.53
CA PRO A 208 -4.76 -9.50 19.99
C PRO A 208 -5.32 -10.92 19.80
N SER A 209 -4.55 -11.80 19.17
CA SER A 209 -4.92 -13.18 18.87
C SER A 209 -3.75 -14.15 19.13
N GLU A 210 -4.03 -15.34 19.65
CA GLU A 210 -3.01 -16.38 19.83
C GLU A 210 -2.65 -17.07 18.50
N GLU A 211 -3.59 -17.11 17.57
CA GLU A 211 -3.54 -17.93 16.35
C GLU A 211 -3.22 -17.11 15.08
N ALA A 212 -3.11 -15.78 15.19
CA ALA A 212 -2.87 -14.93 14.03
C ALA A 212 -1.48 -15.18 13.41
N THR A 213 -1.46 -15.36 12.10
CA THR A 213 -0.23 -15.30 11.30
C THR A 213 0.07 -13.85 10.97
N MET A 214 1.31 -13.42 11.21
CA MET A 214 1.75 -12.07 10.92
C MET A 214 2.12 -11.94 9.45
N PRO A 215 1.49 -11.02 8.69
CA PRO A 215 1.91 -10.79 7.32
C PRO A 215 3.32 -10.22 7.33
N THR A 216 4.17 -10.74 6.46
CA THR A 216 5.51 -10.18 6.27
C THR A 216 5.45 -9.07 5.23
N ILE A 217 6.14 -7.97 5.53
CA ILE A 217 6.24 -6.79 4.67
C ILE A 217 7.72 -6.52 4.42
N PHE A 218 8.07 -6.30 3.16
CA PHE A 218 9.41 -5.90 2.77
C PHE A 218 9.34 -4.52 2.16
N LEU A 219 9.95 -3.55 2.82
CA LEU A 219 10.04 -2.17 2.37
C LEU A 219 11.43 -1.91 1.80
N LYS A 220 11.50 -1.36 0.60
CA LYS A 220 12.74 -0.89 0.00
C LYS A 220 12.64 0.58 -0.36
N LEU A 221 13.47 1.39 0.31
CA LEU A 221 13.73 2.77 -0.10
C LEU A 221 14.72 2.75 -1.27
N LEU A 222 14.40 3.49 -2.32
CA LEU A 222 15.17 3.55 -3.55
C LEU A 222 15.51 5.00 -3.87
N GLU A 223 16.80 5.30 -3.81
CA GLU A 223 17.32 6.52 -4.42
C GLU A 223 17.31 6.38 -5.94
N TRP A 224 16.82 7.42 -6.60
CA TRP A 224 16.74 7.47 -8.05
C TRP A 224 18.12 7.75 -8.65
N PRO A 225 18.65 6.87 -9.51
CA PRO A 225 19.95 7.10 -10.13
C PRO A 225 19.90 8.28 -11.10
N LYS A 226 20.94 9.12 -11.04
CA LYS A 226 21.19 10.13 -12.08
C LYS A 226 21.45 9.43 -13.41
N ARG A 227 21.13 10.10 -14.52
CA ARG A 227 21.65 9.66 -15.82
C ARG A 227 23.16 9.70 -15.77
N SER A 228 23.79 8.56 -16.04
CA SER A 228 25.18 8.57 -16.48
C SER A 228 25.21 9.33 -17.81
N ASN A 229 25.91 10.45 -17.86
CA ASN A 229 26.34 11.00 -19.14
C ASN A 229 27.22 9.91 -19.77
N GLY A 230 26.76 9.35 -20.89
CA GLY A 230 27.59 8.48 -21.71
C GLY A 230 28.85 9.20 -22.18
#